data_AF-A0AAW9EE82-F1
#
_entry.id   AF-A0AAW9EE82-F1
#
_cell.length_a   1.000
_cell.length_b   1.000
_cell.length_c   1.000
_cell.angle_alpha   90.00
_cell.angle_beta   90.00
_cell.angle_gamma   90.00
#
_symmetry.space_group_name_H-M   'P 1'
#
loop_
_entity.id
_entity.type
_entity.pdbx_description
1 polymer ?
#
loop_
_entity_poly.entity_id
_entity_poly.type
_entity_poly.pdbx_seq_one_letter_code
_entity_poly.pdbx_strand_id
1 'polypeptide(L)'
;DLIAKIEMYKIADWDGGHPRFFTWNIYALNDVIMPTGGCDLSSRNVTINLPEYPGNAQPIPLSIFCPRQQNISYYLTGTTSDVNNTVFTNISSN
;
A
#
# COMPACT_ATOMS: atom_id res chain seq x y z
N ASP A 1 4.62 5.57 14.22
CA ASP A 1 5.57 4.42 14.27
C ASP A 1 7.01 4.82 13.99
N LEU A 2 7.99 4.10 14.55
CA LEU A 2 9.41 4.28 14.20
C LEU A 2 9.67 3.69 12.81
N ILE A 3 10.09 4.52 11.86
CA ILE A 3 10.34 4.09 10.47
C ILE A 3 11.82 3.91 10.15
N ALA A 4 12.71 4.63 10.82
CA ALA A 4 14.15 4.51 10.62
C ALA A 4 14.95 4.98 11.83
N LYS A 5 16.17 4.48 11.96
CA LYS A 5 17.21 5.02 12.84
C LYS A 5 18.41 5.43 12.00
N ILE A 6 18.84 6.69 12.13
CA ILE A 6 19.97 7.23 11.39
C ILE A 6 21.07 7.58 12.38
N GLU A 7 22.25 6.99 12.20
CA GLU A 7 23.45 7.32 12.95
C GLU A 7 24.19 8.47 12.26
N MET A 8 24.35 9.58 12.97
CA MET A 8 24.92 10.80 12.43
C MET A 8 26.33 11.03 12.98
N TYR A 9 27.21 11.52 12.12
CA TYR A 9 28.56 11.97 12.44
C TYR A 9 28.70 13.45 12.07
N LYS A 10 29.06 14.30 13.04
CA LYS A 10 29.28 15.74 12.82
C LYS A 10 30.67 16.15 13.28
N ILE A 11 31.39 16.87 12.43
CA ILE A 11 32.67 17.54 12.72
C ILE A 11 32.60 19.00 12.25
N ALA A 12 33.29 19.90 12.93
CA ALA A 12 33.41 21.31 12.53
C ALA A 12 34.70 21.52 11.73
N ASP A 13 34.68 22.44 10.75
CA ASP A 13 35.80 22.64 9.82
C ASP A 13 37.01 23.38 10.43
N TRP A 14 36.79 24.14 11.50
CA TRP A 14 37.87 24.87 12.17
C TRP A 14 38.72 23.94 13.04
N ASP A 15 40.05 23.96 12.82
CA ASP A 15 41.07 23.24 13.61
C ASP A 15 40.83 21.71 13.74
N GLY A 16 40.32 21.09 12.68
CA GLY A 16 40.02 19.65 12.67
C GLY A 16 38.80 19.25 13.52
N GLY A 17 38.16 20.19 14.22
CA GLY A 17 36.90 20.03 14.92
C GLY A 17 36.88 19.03 16.09
N HIS A 18 35.73 18.98 16.78
CA HIS A 18 35.43 17.96 17.79
C HIS A 18 34.30 17.04 17.29
N PRO A 19 34.60 15.79 16.88
CA PRO A 19 33.60 14.91 16.33
C PRO A 19 32.53 14.54 17.38
N ARG A 20 31.27 14.49 16.93
CA ARG A 20 30.11 14.09 17.73
C ARG A 20 29.29 13.04 16.98
N PHE A 21 28.83 12.05 17.72
CA PHE A 21 27.90 11.03 17.26
C PHE A 21 26.53 11.25 17.92
N PHE A 22 25.47 11.09 17.15
CA PHE A 22 24.09 11.12 17.68
C PHE A 22 23.17 10.31 16.78
N THR A 23 22.10 9.75 17.35
CA THR A 23 21.12 8.97 16.62
C THR A 23 19.84 9.78 16.44
N TRP A 24 19.33 9.83 15.21
CA TRP A 24 17.99 10.33 14.92
C TRP A 24 17.03 9.17 14.73
N ASN A 25 16.02 9.11 15.58
CA ASN A 25 14.88 8.21 15.42
C ASN A 25 13.83 8.93 14.58
N ILE A 26 13.54 8.40 13.39
CA ILE A 26 12.54 8.99 12.48
C ILE A 26 11.21 8.30 12.72
N TYR A 27 10.20 9.07 13.09
CA TYR A 27 8.85 8.58 13.33
C TYR A 27 7.89 9.08 12.25
N ALA A 28 7.02 8.19 11.76
CA ALA A 28 5.93 8.57 10.88
C ALA A 28 4.94 9.45 11.63
N LEU A 29 4.63 10.62 11.04
CA LEU A 29 3.63 11.54 11.58
C LEU A 29 2.20 11.11 11.25
N ASN A 30 2.01 10.48 10.08
CA ASN A 30 0.72 10.04 9.57
C ASN A 30 0.81 8.58 9.15
N ASP A 31 -0.35 7.92 9.15
CA ASP A 31 -0.48 6.56 8.62
C ASP A 31 -0.33 6.58 7.09
N VAL A 32 0.65 5.83 6.61
CA VAL A 32 0.96 5.69 5.18
C VAL A 32 1.27 4.24 4.86
N ILE A 33 0.95 3.82 3.65
CA ILE A 33 1.32 2.50 3.13
C ILE A 33 2.55 2.67 2.26
N MET A 34 3.67 2.09 2.68
CA MET A 34 4.89 2.08 1.88
C MET A 34 4.80 0.95 0.83
N PRO A 35 4.80 1.25 -0.48
CA PRO A 35 4.82 0.20 -1.48
C PRO A 35 6.15 -0.56 -1.39
N THR A 36 6.06 -1.86 -1.10
CA THR A 36 7.23 -2.77 -0.98
C THR A 36 7.56 -3.48 -2.30
N GLY A 37 6.75 -3.28 -3.33
CA GLY A 37 6.90 -3.88 -4.66
C GLY A 37 7.26 -2.85 -5.74
N GLY A 38 7.58 -3.36 -6.94
CA GLY A 38 7.95 -2.51 -8.09
C GLY A 38 6.78 -1.78 -8.76
N CYS A 39 5.56 -1.91 -8.25
CA CYS A 39 4.36 -1.28 -8.79
C CYS A 39 3.46 -0.76 -7.66
N ASP A 40 2.69 0.27 -7.95
CA ASP A 40 1.73 0.89 -7.04
C ASP A 40 0.31 0.84 -7.62
N LEU A 41 -0.69 0.86 -6.73
CA LEU A 41 -2.11 0.81 -7.10
C LEU A 41 -2.73 2.19 -6.94
N SER A 42 -3.71 2.52 -7.80
CA SER A 42 -4.46 3.78 -7.68
C SER A 42 -5.24 3.89 -6.37
N SER A 43 -5.64 2.77 -5.78
CA SER A 43 -6.19 2.68 -4.43
C SER A 43 -5.90 1.32 -3.82
N ARG A 44 -5.76 1.28 -2.48
CA ARG A 44 -5.69 0.05 -1.69
C ARG A 44 -7.06 -0.41 -1.19
N ASN A 45 -8.03 0.50 -1.14
CA ASN A 45 -9.41 0.23 -0.74
C ASN A 45 -10.36 0.81 -1.78
N VAL A 46 -11.16 -0.03 -2.43
CA VAL A 46 -12.12 0.38 -3.46
C VAL A 46 -13.52 0.02 -3.00
N THR A 47 -14.43 1.00 -2.99
CA THR A 47 -15.84 0.82 -2.66
C THR A 47 -16.68 1.05 -3.91
N ILE A 48 -17.57 0.11 -4.23
CA ILE A 48 -18.43 0.16 -5.41
C ILE A 48 -19.87 -0.04 -4.98
N ASN A 49 -20.74 0.82 -5.48
CA ASN A 49 -22.18 0.69 -5.31
C ASN A 49 -22.75 -0.03 -6.53
N LEU A 50 -23.29 -1.22 -6.32
CA LEU A 50 -23.98 -1.97 -7.37
C LEU A 50 -25.39 -1.40 -7.59
N PRO A 51 -25.92 -1.42 -8.83
CA PRO A 51 -27.30 -1.05 -9.10
C PRO A 51 -28.29 -2.07 -8.51
N GLU A 52 -29.57 -1.71 -8.47
CA GLU A 52 -30.64 -2.62 -8.01
C GLU A 52 -30.68 -3.92 -8.83
N TYR A 53 -31.03 -5.01 -8.14
CA TYR A 53 -31.03 -6.35 -8.74
C TYR A 53 -32.28 -6.58 -9.62
N PRO A 54 -32.15 -7.22 -10.81
CA PRO A 54 -30.91 -7.63 -11.45
C PRO A 54 -30.19 -6.46 -12.12
N GLY A 55 -28.95 -6.23 -11.71
CA GLY A 55 -28.13 -5.11 -12.15
C GLY A 55 -27.11 -5.51 -13.22
N ASN A 56 -26.70 -4.54 -14.04
CA ASN A 56 -25.58 -4.72 -14.97
C ASN A 56 -24.23 -4.66 -14.24
N ALA A 57 -23.24 -5.37 -14.77
CA ALA A 57 -21.86 -5.32 -14.28
C ALA A 57 -21.34 -3.88 -14.22
N GLN A 58 -20.74 -3.52 -13.09
CA GLN A 58 -20.12 -2.20 -12.89
C GLN A 58 -18.60 -2.29 -13.11
N PRO A 59 -18.00 -1.30 -13.79
CA PRO A 59 -16.55 -1.22 -13.89
C PRO A 59 -15.95 -0.93 -12.51
N ILE A 60 -14.83 -1.59 -12.20
CA ILE A 60 -14.06 -1.35 -10.98
C ILE A 60 -12.94 -0.35 -11.33
N PRO A 61 -12.93 0.89 -10.77
CA PRO A 61 -11.93 1.92 -11.05
C PRO A 61 -10.63 1.65 -10.29
N LEU A 62 -9.94 0.57 -10.66
CA LEU A 62 -8.65 0.18 -10.10
C LEU A 62 -7.61 0.08 -11.22
N SER A 63 -6.49 0.78 -11.05
CA SER A 63 -5.37 0.71 -11.98
C SER A 63 -4.06 0.43 -11.24
N ILE A 64 -3.11 -0.13 -11.98
CA ILE A 64 -1.75 -0.41 -11.51
C ILE A 64 -0.77 0.42 -12.32
N PHE A 65 0.19 1.02 -11.63
CA PHE A 65 1.29 1.75 -12.23
C PHE A 65 2.62 1.11 -11.83
N CYS A 66 3.50 0.89 -12.79
CA CYS A 66 4.85 0.42 -12.55
C CYS A 66 5.84 1.43 -13.17
N PRO A 67 6.90 1.85 -12.45
CA PRO A 67 7.90 2.77 -12.99
C PRO A 67 8.68 2.19 -14.19
N ARG A 68 8.65 0.87 -14.37
CA ARG A 68 9.22 0.15 -15.51
C ARG A 68 8.20 -0.84 -16.03
N GLN A 69 8.30 -1.21 -17.30
CA GLN A 69 7.45 -2.25 -17.86
C GLN A 69 7.67 -3.58 -17.13
N GLN A 70 6.58 -4.20 -16.67
CA GLN A 70 6.58 -5.45 -15.93
C GLN A 70 5.49 -6.36 -16.49
N ASN A 71 5.73 -7.68 -16.47
CA ASN A 71 4.69 -8.67 -16.71
C ASN A 71 3.95 -8.91 -15.39
N ILE A 72 2.65 -8.62 -15.36
CA ILE A 72 1.84 -8.64 -14.13
C ILE A 72 0.72 -9.67 -14.30
N SER A 73 0.50 -10.46 -13.26
CA SER A 73 -0.69 -11.29 -13.08
C SER A 73 -1.35 -10.96 -11.75
N TYR A 74 -2.64 -11.21 -11.64
CA TYR A 74 -3.41 -11.02 -10.41
C TYR A 74 -4.39 -12.16 -10.20
N TYR A 75 -4.85 -12.33 -8.96
CA TYR A 75 -5.91 -13.24 -8.59
C TYR A 75 -6.79 -12.57 -7.53
N LEU A 76 -8.06 -13.00 -7.46
CA LEU A 76 -9.00 -12.53 -6.46
C LEU A 76 -9.04 -13.51 -5.29
N THR A 77 -9.29 -13.00 -4.09
CA THR A 77 -9.43 -13.81 -2.87
C THR A 77 -10.61 -13.32 -2.05
N GLY A 78 -11.24 -14.25 -1.33
CA GLY A 78 -12.43 -14.00 -0.52
C GLY A 78 -13.25 -15.27 -0.36
N THR A 79 -14.26 -15.23 0.52
CA THR A 79 -15.15 -16.36 0.75
C THR A 79 -16.18 -16.46 -0.38
N THR A 80 -16.26 -17.63 -1.02
CA THR A 80 -17.19 -17.91 -2.13
C THR A 80 -18.37 -18.76 -1.69
N SER A 81 -19.52 -18.60 -2.37
CA SER A 81 -20.76 -19.35 -2.07
C SER A 81 -21.05 -20.48 -3.08
N ASP A 82 -20.38 -20.48 -4.23
CA ASP A 82 -20.57 -21.47 -5.28
C ASP A 82 -19.44 -22.51 -5.29
N VAL A 83 -19.72 -23.68 -5.89
CA VAL A 83 -18.76 -24.79 -5.98
C VAL A 83 -17.55 -24.50 -6.87
N ASN A 84 -17.66 -23.54 -7.79
CA ASN A 84 -16.61 -23.19 -8.75
C ASN A 84 -15.73 -22.03 -8.28
N ASN A 85 -15.98 -21.47 -7.09
CA ASN A 85 -15.25 -20.32 -6.53
C ASN A 85 -15.29 -19.08 -7.42
N THR A 86 -16.46 -18.78 -8.00
CA THR A 86 -16.67 -17.63 -8.91
C THR A 86 -17.60 -16.55 -8.36
N VAL A 87 -18.33 -16.83 -7.28
CA VAL A 87 -19.31 -15.93 -6.66
C VAL A 87 -18.93 -15.69 -5.21
N PHE A 88 -18.56 -14.46 -4.88
CA PHE A 88 -18.28 -14.07 -3.49
C PHE A 88 -19.55 -14.03 -2.64
N THR A 89 -19.42 -14.45 -1.38
CA THR A 89 -20.52 -14.54 -0.42
C THR A 89 -21.02 -13.14 -0.05
N ASN A 90 -22.34 -12.96 -0.01
CA ASN A 90 -22.95 -11.75 0.54
C ASN A 90 -22.81 -11.74 2.07
N ILE A 91 -22.10 -10.73 2.60
CA ILE A 91 -21.87 -10.55 4.04
C ILE A 91 -22.83 -9.54 4.69
N SER A 92 -23.81 -9.02 3.96
CA SER A 92 -24.82 -8.13 4.53
C SER A 92 -25.65 -8.90 5.57
N SER A 93 -25.65 -8.42 6.81
CA SER A 93 -26.65 -8.82 7.80
C SER A 93 -27.96 -8.11 7.45
N ASN A 94 -29.02 -8.88 7.17
CA ASN A 94 -30.38 -8.35 7.12
C ASN A 94 -30.80 -7.79 8.49
#